data_AF-A0A1H0J933-F1
#
_entry.id   AF-A0A1H0J933-F1
#
_cell.length_a   1.000
_cell.length_b   1.000
_cell.length_c   1.000
_cell.angle_alpha   90.00
_cell.angle_beta   90.00
_cell.angle_gamma   90.00
#
_symmetry.space_group_name_H-M   'P 1'
#
loop_
_entity.id
_entity.type
_entity.pdbx_description
1 polymer ?
#
loop_
_entity_poly.entity_id
_entity_poly.type
_entity_poly.pdbx_seq_one_letter_code
_entity_poly.pdbx_strand_id
1 'polypeptide(L)'
;MESAVDIYGKLLIAVFSFIAPSMTLLMGLFGTGITIYRKKNEDFLRQSEDLLTNTSSLPGTSNENKISFIRDRIKNLDLIKKEMERDNNLLSPKRQVKRIFMPLLLSTILLIVYYYINEEHLKALVFIRIDHLSLFLSFCLLFYAIGVLWQIFCKIIEVKNFGEIGNKREMLVI
;
A
#
# COMPACT_ATOMS: atom_id res chain seq x y z
N MET A 1 -34.60 11.52 0.85
CA MET A 1 -33.11 11.51 0.76
C MET A 1 -32.46 11.48 2.14
N GLU A 2 -33.00 12.18 3.14
CA GLU A 2 -32.44 12.24 4.51
C GLU A 2 -32.15 10.86 5.13
N SER A 3 -33.06 9.89 5.01
CA SER A 3 -32.81 8.53 5.53
C SER A 3 -31.63 7.83 4.87
N ALA A 4 -31.37 8.05 3.58
CA ALA A 4 -30.25 7.43 2.88
C ALA A 4 -28.90 8.04 3.31
N VAL A 5 -28.88 9.35 3.56
CA VAL A 5 -27.70 10.07 4.03
C VAL A 5 -27.40 9.73 5.50
N ASP A 6 -28.42 9.55 6.33
CA ASP A 6 -28.27 9.07 7.71
C ASP A 6 -27.71 7.64 7.76
N ILE A 7 -28.23 6.73 6.92
CA ILE A 7 -27.66 5.38 6.76
C ILE A 7 -26.20 5.45 6.32
N TYR A 8 -25.87 6.33 5.37
CA TYR A 8 -24.50 6.53 4.92
C TYR A 8 -23.58 7.05 6.04
N GLY A 9 -24.03 8.02 6.83
CA GLY A 9 -23.29 8.53 7.98
C GLY A 9 -23.01 7.44 9.01
N LYS A 10 -24.00 6.62 9.34
CA LYS A 10 -23.85 5.44 10.21
C LYS A 10 -22.85 4.44 9.65
N LEU A 11 -22.91 4.17 8.34
CA LEU A 11 -21.95 3.31 7.66
C LEU A 11 -20.52 3.86 7.77
N LEU A 12 -20.33 5.16 7.55
CA LEU A 12 -19.03 5.82 7.63
C LEU A 12 -18.43 5.68 9.03
N ILE A 13 -19.23 5.93 10.08
CA ILE A 13 -18.81 5.76 11.49
C ILE A 13 -18.46 4.30 11.78
N ALA A 14 -19.27 3.35 11.32
CA ALA A 14 -19.01 1.93 11.50
C ALA A 14 -17.69 1.50 10.82
N VAL A 15 -17.44 1.96 9.59
CA VAL A 15 -16.18 1.71 8.87
C VAL A 15 -15.00 2.33 9.61
N PHE A 16 -15.13 3.56 10.12
CA PHE A 16 -14.08 4.20 10.90
C PHE A 16 -13.75 3.42 12.18
N SER A 17 -14.79 2.97 12.88
CA SER A 17 -14.69 2.17 14.11
C SER A 17 -14.10 0.79 13.87
N PHE A 18 -14.25 0.24 12.65
CA PHE A 18 -13.63 -1.03 12.25
C PHE A 18 -12.17 -0.87 11.79
N ILE A 19 -11.87 0.22 11.07
CA ILE A 19 -10.53 0.44 10.49
C ILE A 19 -9.48 0.69 11.56
N ALA A 20 -9.79 1.45 12.61
CA ALA A 20 -8.81 1.75 13.64
C ALA A 20 -8.29 0.47 14.35
N PRO A 21 -9.13 -0.42 14.90
CA PRO A 21 -8.69 -1.70 15.44
C PRO A 21 -7.98 -2.59 14.41
N SER A 22 -8.48 -2.62 13.17
CA SER A 22 -7.85 -3.39 12.08
C SER A 22 -6.41 -2.91 11.85
N MET A 23 -6.20 -1.59 11.74
CA MET A 23 -4.87 -1.03 11.55
C MET A 23 -3.95 -1.28 12.73
N THR A 24 -4.45 -1.25 13.97
CA THR A 24 -3.67 -1.62 15.15
C THR A 24 -3.19 -3.08 15.08
N LEU A 25 -4.06 -4.01 14.67
CA LEU A 25 -3.69 -5.42 14.48
C LEU A 25 -2.65 -5.58 13.36
N LEU A 26 -2.85 -4.91 12.22
CA LEU A 26 -1.93 -4.96 11.09
C LEU A 26 -0.57 -4.32 11.44
N MET A 27 -0.54 -3.38 12.38
CA MET A 27 0.70 -2.73 12.82
C MET A 27 1.69 -3.69 13.47
N GLY A 28 1.20 -4.70 14.20
CA GLY A 28 2.04 -5.80 14.69
C GLY A 28 2.67 -6.62 13.56
N LEU A 29 1.94 -6.81 12.45
CA LEU A 29 2.39 -7.61 11.31
C LEU A 29 3.37 -6.85 10.39
N PHE A 30 3.29 -5.51 10.33
CA PHE A 30 4.26 -4.72 9.57
C PHE A 30 5.68 -4.85 10.08
N GLY A 31 5.88 -5.02 11.40
CA GLY A 31 7.21 -5.25 11.97
C GLY A 31 7.88 -6.47 11.35
N THR A 32 7.18 -7.61 11.36
CA THR A 32 7.65 -8.85 10.73
C THR A 32 7.83 -8.68 9.22
N GLY A 33 6.89 -8.04 8.53
CA GLY A 33 7.00 -7.81 7.08
C GLY A 33 8.22 -6.98 6.68
N ILE A 34 8.52 -5.91 7.41
CA ILE A 34 9.71 -5.09 7.17
C ILE A 34 10.98 -5.91 7.36
N THR A 35 11.05 -6.76 8.39
CA THR A 35 12.24 -7.61 8.62
C THR A 35 12.44 -8.64 7.50
N ILE A 36 11.37 -9.29 7.02
CA ILE A 36 11.44 -10.24 5.90
C ILE A 36 11.88 -9.53 4.61
N TYR A 37 11.33 -8.36 4.33
CA TYR A 37 11.73 -7.57 3.16
C TYR A 37 13.17 -7.09 3.23
N ARG A 38 13.63 -6.70 4.43
CA ARG A 38 15.04 -6.33 4.63
C ARG A 38 15.97 -7.52 4.39
N LYS A 39 15.64 -8.71 4.91
CA LYS A 39 16.40 -9.95 4.66
C LYS A 39 16.45 -10.26 3.16
N LYS A 40 15.32 -10.17 2.45
CA LYS A 40 15.25 -10.36 1.00
C LYS A 40 16.12 -9.36 0.22
N ASN A 41 16.16 -8.11 0.67
CA ASN A 41 17.00 -7.08 0.05
C ASN A 41 18.50 -7.34 0.31
N GLU A 42 18.87 -7.79 1.51
CA GLU A 42 20.25 -8.19 1.84
C GLU A 42 20.68 -9.43 1.02
N ASP A 43 19.83 -10.44 0.90
CA ASP A 43 20.07 -11.63 0.08
C ASP A 43 20.21 -11.27 -1.41
N PHE A 44 19.41 -10.32 -1.89
CA PHE A 44 19.49 -9.82 -3.27
C PHE A 44 20.79 -9.05 -3.54
N LEU A 45 21.24 -8.23 -2.58
CA LEU A 45 22.52 -7.54 -2.67
C LEU A 45 23.68 -8.54 -2.72
N ARG A 46 23.65 -9.57 -1.88
CA ARG A 46 24.65 -10.65 -1.89
C ARG A 46 24.67 -11.41 -3.22
N GLN A 47 23.52 -11.83 -3.73
CA GLN A 47 23.44 -12.47 -5.05
C GLN A 47 23.96 -11.57 -6.16
N SER A 48 23.70 -10.26 -6.08
CA SER A 48 24.20 -9.29 -7.05
C SER A 48 25.72 -9.16 -6.99
N GLU A 49 26.30 -9.13 -5.79
CA GLU A 49 27.74 -9.06 -5.55
C GLU A 49 28.45 -10.33 -6.03
N ASP A 50 27.92 -11.51 -5.68
CA ASP A 50 28.41 -12.82 -6.13
C ASP A 50 28.38 -12.94 -7.66
N LEU A 51 27.31 -12.47 -8.30
CA LEU A 51 27.19 -12.49 -9.76
C LEU A 51 28.21 -11.55 -10.42
N LEU A 52 28.52 -10.40 -9.83
CA LEU A 52 29.53 -9.48 -10.34
C LEU A 52 30.95 -10.07 -10.18
N THR A 53 31.27 -10.69 -9.05
CA THR A 53 32.57 -11.36 -8.84
C THR A 53 32.75 -12.54 -9.80
N ASN A 54 31.74 -13.39 -9.95
CA ASN A 54 31.79 -14.56 -10.84
C ASN A 54 31.80 -14.21 -12.34
N THR A 55 31.17 -13.10 -12.75
CA THR A 55 31.24 -12.64 -14.15
C THR A 55 32.60 -12.01 -14.47
N SER A 56 33.27 -11.44 -13.46
CA SER A 56 34.61 -10.84 -13.61
C SER A 56 35.67 -11.90 -13.90
N SER A 57 35.54 -13.10 -13.33
CA SER A 57 36.53 -14.19 -13.39
C SER A 57 36.45 -15.11 -14.62
N LEU A 58 35.45 -14.98 -15.50
CA LEU A 58 35.35 -15.78 -16.74
C LEU A 58 36.44 -15.38 -17.77
N PRO A 59 37.42 -16.28 -18.07
CA PRO A 59 38.44 -16.05 -19.10
C PRO A 59 37.90 -16.50 -20.47
N GLY A 60 38.02 -15.65 -21.50
CA GLY A 60 37.83 -16.06 -22.91
C GLY A 60 36.58 -15.56 -23.64
N THR A 61 35.74 -14.72 -23.03
CA THR A 61 34.61 -14.07 -23.73
C THR A 61 35.03 -12.72 -24.32
N SER A 62 34.64 -12.40 -25.57
CA SER A 62 35.00 -11.12 -26.19
C SER A 62 34.51 -9.93 -25.34
N ASN A 63 35.32 -8.87 -25.26
CA ASN A 63 35.06 -7.71 -24.40
C ASN A 63 33.67 -7.08 -24.65
N GLU A 64 33.18 -7.07 -25.89
CA GLU A 64 31.87 -6.49 -26.22
C GLU A 64 30.69 -7.30 -25.66
N ASN A 65 30.74 -8.64 -25.74
CA ASN A 65 29.69 -9.50 -25.19
C ASN A 65 29.66 -9.46 -23.66
N LYS A 66 30.82 -9.25 -23.02
CA LYS A 66 30.93 -9.07 -21.57
C LYS A 66 30.31 -7.74 -21.13
N ILE A 67 30.53 -6.66 -21.89
CA ILE A 67 29.98 -5.32 -21.60
C ILE A 67 28.46 -5.26 -21.81
N SER A 68 27.93 -5.85 -22.89
CA SER A 68 26.48 -5.87 -23.14
C SER A 68 25.73 -6.68 -22.08
N PHE A 69 26.27 -7.85 -21.70
CA PHE A 69 25.69 -8.69 -20.65
C PHE A 69 25.69 -8.02 -19.28
N ILE A 70 26.77 -7.32 -18.92
CA ILE A 70 26.85 -6.53 -17.68
C ILE A 70 25.82 -5.38 -17.72
N ARG A 71 25.67 -4.69 -18.86
CA ARG A 71 24.71 -3.59 -19.02
C ARG A 71 23.27 -4.04 -18.86
N ASP A 72 22.87 -5.14 -19.51
CA ASP A 72 21.51 -5.68 -19.39
C ASP A 72 21.22 -6.16 -17.97
N ARG A 73 22.22 -6.73 -17.28
CA ARG A 73 22.09 -7.09 -15.86
C ARG A 73 21.96 -5.89 -14.95
N ILE A 74 22.76 -4.84 -15.12
CA ILE A 74 22.63 -3.58 -14.35
C ILE A 74 21.22 -3.01 -14.53
N LYS A 75 20.68 -3.05 -15.75
CA LYS A 75 19.32 -2.59 -16.03
C LYS A 75 18.26 -3.42 -15.30
N ASN A 76 18.40 -4.75 -15.28
CA ASN A 76 17.52 -5.62 -14.50
C ASN A 76 17.64 -5.39 -12.99
N LEU A 77 18.85 -5.16 -12.48
CA LEU A 77 19.08 -4.83 -11.07
C LEU A 77 18.39 -3.51 -10.69
N ASP A 78 18.45 -2.50 -11.55
CA ASP A 78 17.80 -1.20 -11.31
C ASP A 78 16.27 -1.31 -11.32
N LEU A 79 15.71 -2.16 -12.18
CA LEU A 79 14.27 -2.47 -12.18
C LEU A 79 13.83 -3.14 -10.88
N ILE A 80 14.56 -4.15 -10.43
CA ILE A 80 14.26 -4.88 -9.19
C ILE A 80 14.41 -3.96 -7.97
N LYS A 81 15.43 -3.10 -7.94
CA LYS A 81 15.62 -2.11 -6.88
C LYS A 81 14.42 -1.15 -6.79
N LYS A 82 13.94 -0.64 -7.93
CA LYS A 82 12.74 0.22 -7.98
C LYS A 82 11.50 -0.50 -7.48
N GLU A 83 11.34 -1.78 -7.81
CA GLU A 83 10.24 -2.61 -7.31
C GLU A 83 10.33 -2.79 -5.79
N MET A 84 11.53 -3.07 -5.26
CA MET A 84 11.75 -3.20 -3.81
C MET A 84 11.51 -1.88 -3.06
N GLU A 85 11.94 -0.74 -3.62
CA GLU A 85 11.64 0.59 -3.05
C GLU A 85 10.14 0.87 -3.06
N ARG A 86 9.43 0.49 -4.12
CA ARG A 86 7.98 0.62 -4.23
C ARG A 86 7.27 -0.25 -3.20
N ASP A 87 7.69 -1.50 -3.02
CA ASP A 87 7.15 -2.41 -2.02
C ASP A 87 7.43 -1.94 -0.60
N ASN A 88 8.64 -1.47 -0.31
CA ASN A 88 8.99 -0.89 0.98
C ASN A 88 8.15 0.37 1.28
N ASN A 89 7.96 1.22 0.27
CA ASN A 89 7.07 2.38 0.37
C ASN A 89 5.62 1.97 0.63
N LEU A 90 5.14 0.89 0.01
CA LEU A 90 3.82 0.32 0.25
C LEU A 90 3.70 -0.21 1.67
N LEU A 91 4.72 -0.88 2.21
CA LEU A 91 4.71 -1.50 3.53
C LEU A 91 4.94 -0.51 4.68
N SER A 92 5.24 0.75 4.39
CA SER A 92 5.50 1.74 5.45
C SER A 92 4.19 2.04 6.24
N PRO A 93 4.11 1.63 7.53
CA PRO A 93 2.86 1.70 8.30
C PRO A 93 2.37 3.15 8.44
N LYS A 94 3.29 4.08 8.65
CA LYS A 94 2.98 5.52 8.74
C LYS A 94 2.28 6.05 7.48
N ARG A 95 2.71 5.62 6.28
CA ARG A 95 2.08 6.08 5.03
C ARG A 95 0.76 5.38 4.78
N GLN A 96 0.65 4.10 5.11
CA GLN A 96 -0.62 3.38 4.98
C GLN A 96 -1.70 3.97 5.89
N VAL A 97 -1.37 4.23 7.16
CA VAL A 97 -2.27 4.94 8.09
C VAL A 97 -2.71 6.26 7.45
N LYS A 98 -1.77 7.08 6.97
CA LYS A 98 -2.13 8.35 6.30
C LYS A 98 -3.02 8.14 5.07
N ARG A 99 -2.75 7.12 4.24
CA ARG A 99 -3.50 6.82 3.01
C ARG A 99 -4.92 6.32 3.26
N ILE A 100 -5.22 5.74 4.42
CA ILE A 100 -6.57 5.29 4.77
C ILE A 100 -7.32 6.39 5.54
N PHE A 101 -6.68 6.96 6.56
CA PHE A 101 -7.33 7.92 7.44
C PHE A 101 -7.58 9.27 6.76
N MET A 102 -6.69 9.75 5.88
CA MET A 102 -6.92 11.05 5.20
C MET A 102 -8.16 11.02 4.30
N PRO A 103 -8.37 10.03 3.41
CA PRO A 103 -9.59 9.93 2.62
C PRO A 103 -10.86 9.78 3.47
N LEU A 104 -10.81 9.01 4.57
CA LEU A 104 -11.97 8.86 5.47
C LEU A 104 -12.31 10.17 6.19
N LEU A 105 -11.31 10.89 6.67
CA LEU A 105 -11.49 12.17 7.34
C LEU A 105 -12.04 13.21 6.36
N LEU A 106 -11.52 13.24 5.12
CA LEU A 106 -12.03 14.09 4.06
C LEU A 106 -13.47 13.71 3.64
N SER A 107 -13.77 12.41 3.57
CA SER A 107 -15.12 11.89 3.33
C SER A 107 -16.11 12.35 4.40
N THR A 108 -15.69 12.35 5.66
CA THR A 108 -16.47 12.86 6.80
C THR A 108 -16.69 14.37 6.71
N ILE A 109 -15.64 15.13 6.42
CA ILE A 109 -15.74 16.59 6.25
C ILE A 109 -16.73 16.92 5.12
N LEU A 110 -16.65 16.23 3.99
CA LEU A 110 -17.58 16.43 2.87
C LEU A 110 -19.03 16.09 3.26
N LEU A 111 -19.23 15.07 4.08
CA LEU A 111 -20.56 14.74 4.60
C LEU A 111 -21.09 15.84 5.55
N ILE A 112 -20.23 16.37 6.44
CA ILE A 112 -20.60 17.50 7.32
C ILE A 112 -20.96 18.74 6.49
N VAL A 113 -20.15 19.05 5.47
CA VAL A 113 -20.41 20.15 4.53
C VAL A 113 -21.75 19.94 3.81
N TYR A 114 -22.04 18.72 3.36
CA TYR A 114 -23.33 18.39 2.76
C TYR A 114 -24.51 18.65 3.71
N TYR A 115 -24.39 18.27 4.98
CA TYR A 115 -25.43 18.55 6.00
C TYR A 115 -25.59 20.06 6.22
N TYR A 116 -24.49 20.80 6.37
CA TYR A 116 -24.52 22.23 6.62
C TYR A 116 -25.10 23.05 5.46
N ILE A 117 -24.83 22.64 4.21
CA ILE A 117 -25.43 23.30 3.04
C ILE A 117 -26.93 23.00 2.92
N ASN A 118 -27.37 21.81 3.34
CA ASN A 118 -28.77 21.41 3.27
C ASN A 118 -29.67 22.00 4.36
N GLU A 119 -29.09 22.66 5.37
CA GLU A 119 -29.85 23.46 6.33
C GLU A 119 -30.56 24.64 5.63
N GLU A 120 -31.78 24.94 6.10
CA GLU A 120 -32.73 25.84 5.45
C GLU A 120 -32.18 27.25 5.18
N HIS A 121 -31.19 27.70 5.95
CA HIS A 121 -30.60 29.03 5.82
C HIS A 121 -29.60 29.18 4.67
N LEU A 122 -29.03 28.08 4.14
CA LEU A 122 -28.00 28.10 3.08
C LEU A 122 -28.48 27.55 1.73
N LYS A 123 -29.58 26.78 1.73
CA LYS A 123 -30.21 26.24 0.50
C LYS A 123 -30.55 27.30 -0.55
N ALA A 124 -30.81 28.54 -0.14
CA ALA A 124 -31.12 29.63 -1.07
C ALA A 124 -29.90 30.18 -1.84
N LEU A 125 -28.68 29.93 -1.36
CA LEU A 125 -27.45 30.56 -1.83
C LEU A 125 -26.52 29.60 -2.59
N VAL A 126 -26.67 28.28 -2.38
CA VAL A 126 -25.78 27.27 -2.95
C VAL A 126 -26.45 26.54 -4.13
N PHE A 127 -25.76 26.50 -5.26
CA PHE A 127 -26.22 25.79 -6.46
C PHE A 127 -26.41 24.29 -6.18
N ILE A 128 -27.58 23.75 -6.51
CA ILE A 128 -27.98 22.32 -6.43
C ILE A 128 -26.90 21.33 -6.92
N ARG A 129 -25.99 21.75 -7.79
CA ARG A 129 -24.88 20.92 -8.30
C ARG A 129 -23.77 20.64 -7.27
N ILE A 130 -23.53 21.54 -6.33
CA ILE A 130 -22.44 21.41 -5.34
C ILE A 130 -22.78 20.32 -4.31
N ASP A 131 -24.06 20.20 -3.95
CA ASP A 131 -24.54 19.25 -2.95
C ASP A 131 -24.33 17.80 -3.40
N HIS A 132 -24.81 17.45 -4.59
CA HIS A 132 -24.66 16.10 -5.13
C HIS A 132 -23.19 15.75 -5.41
N LEU A 133 -22.37 16.73 -5.81
CA LEU A 133 -20.95 16.51 -6.03
C LEU A 133 -20.20 16.19 -4.73
N SER A 134 -20.50 16.90 -3.64
CA SER A 134 -19.88 16.65 -2.33
C SER A 134 -20.18 15.25 -1.79
N LEU A 135 -21.43 14.80 -1.94
CA LEU A 135 -21.88 13.47 -1.53
C LEU A 135 -21.22 12.38 -2.39
N PHE A 136 -21.17 12.56 -3.71
CA PHE A 136 -20.50 11.63 -4.62
C PHE A 136 -19.00 11.51 -4.30
N LEU A 137 -18.33 12.64 -4.08
CA LEU A 137 -16.91 12.66 -3.74
C LEU A 137 -16.64 12.00 -2.38
N SER A 138 -17.53 12.20 -1.40
CA SER A 138 -17.48 11.52 -0.10
C SER A 138 -17.54 10.00 -0.27
N PHE A 139 -18.45 9.49 -1.11
CA PHE A 139 -18.56 8.07 -1.44
C PHE A 139 -17.29 7.54 -2.12
N CYS A 140 -16.76 8.24 -3.12
CA CYS A 140 -15.53 7.84 -3.81
C CYS A 140 -14.35 7.70 -2.85
N LEU A 141 -14.21 8.62 -1.88
CA LEU A 141 -13.16 8.59 -0.88
C LEU A 141 -13.32 7.43 0.11
N LEU A 142 -14.56 7.08 0.49
CA LEU A 142 -14.85 5.92 1.31
C LEU A 142 -14.42 4.62 0.61
N PHE A 143 -14.85 4.43 -0.65
CA PHE A 143 -14.46 3.25 -1.43
C PHE A 143 -12.95 3.19 -1.69
N TYR A 144 -12.31 4.34 -1.93
CA TYR A 144 -10.86 4.41 -2.03
C TYR A 144 -10.17 3.92 -0.75
N ALA A 145 -10.62 4.37 0.43
CA ALA A 145 -10.07 3.92 1.71
C ALA A 145 -10.24 2.41 1.92
N ILE A 146 -11.41 1.86 1.58
CA ILE A 146 -11.68 0.41 1.62
C ILE A 146 -10.75 -0.34 0.67
N GLY A 147 -10.56 0.16 -0.56
CA GLY A 147 -9.65 -0.44 -1.53
C GLY A 147 -8.19 -0.46 -1.06
N VAL A 148 -7.73 0.61 -0.41
CA VAL A 148 -6.40 0.65 0.21
C VAL A 148 -6.29 -0.35 1.34
N LEU A 149 -7.29 -0.45 2.21
CA LEU A 149 -7.33 -1.44 3.29
C LEU A 149 -7.24 -2.88 2.73
N TRP A 150 -7.97 -3.17 1.66
CA TRP A 150 -7.93 -4.46 0.98
C TRP A 150 -6.53 -4.79 0.44
N GLN A 151 -5.87 -3.82 -0.22
CA GLN A 151 -4.49 -4.01 -0.72
C GLN A 151 -3.51 -4.35 0.41
N ILE A 152 -3.69 -3.72 1.58
CA ILE A 152 -2.87 -3.96 2.75
C ILE A 152 -3.08 -5.38 3.29
N PHE A 153 -4.33 -5.82 3.41
CA PHE A 153 -4.65 -7.20 3.79
C PHE A 153 -3.99 -8.20 2.84
N CYS A 154 -4.12 -8.00 1.53
CA CYS A 154 -3.47 -8.87 0.54
C CYS A 154 -1.94 -8.92 0.71
N LYS A 155 -1.29 -7.76 0.90
CA LYS A 155 0.16 -7.70 1.11
C LYS A 155 0.61 -8.38 2.39
N ILE A 156 -0.17 -8.29 3.46
CA ILE A 156 0.15 -8.96 4.72
C ILE A 156 -0.01 -10.48 4.60
N ILE A 157 -1.06 -10.95 3.91
CA ILE A 157 -1.23 -12.38 3.62
C ILE A 157 -0.06 -12.91 2.78
N GLU A 158 0.35 -12.15 1.76
CA GLU A 158 1.51 -12.48 0.93
C GLU A 158 2.78 -12.62 1.79
N VAL A 159 3.08 -11.62 2.62
CA VAL A 159 4.23 -11.63 3.54
C VAL A 159 4.18 -12.84 4.50
N LYS A 160 3.02 -13.13 5.08
CA LYS A 160 2.85 -14.25 6.01
C LYS A 160 3.12 -15.60 5.32
N ASN A 161 2.57 -15.79 4.12
CA ASN A 161 2.76 -17.02 3.35
C ASN A 161 4.25 -17.21 2.98
N PHE A 162 4.96 -16.15 2.61
CA PHE A 162 6.40 -16.23 2.37
C PHE A 162 7.21 -16.58 3.64
N GLY A 163 6.85 -16.01 4.79
CA GLY A 163 7.48 -16.33 6.07
C GLY A 163 7.33 -17.81 6.46
N GLU A 164 6.14 -18.39 6.28
CA GLU A 164 5.88 -19.80 6.58
C GLU A 164 6.62 -20.76 5.63
N ILE A 165 6.74 -20.41 4.34
CA ILE A 165 7.47 -21.21 3.36
C ILE A 165 8.98 -21.17 3.62
N GLY A 166 9.52 -20.02 4.01
CA GLY A 166 10.93 -19.89 4.42
C GLY A 166 11.25 -20.73 5.66
N ASN A 167 10.40 -20.65 6.69
CA ASN A 167 10.57 -21.39 7.94
C ASN A 167 10.45 -22.93 7.75
N LYS A 168 9.57 -23.39 6.86
CA LYS A 168 9.47 -24.82 6.50
C LYS A 168 10.71 -25.36 5.78
N ARG A 169 11.41 -24.54 4.98
CA ARG A 169 12.67 -24.97 4.35
C ARG A 169 13.82 -25.06 5.35
N GLU A 170 13.90 -24.15 6.31
CA GLU A 170 14.94 -24.20 7.36
C GLU A 170 14.76 -25.42 8.29
N MET A 171 13.51 -25.86 8.55
CA MET A 171 13.24 -27.09 9.32
C MET A 171 13.51 -28.40 8.57
N LEU A 172 13.63 -28.40 7.24
CA LEU A 172 13.93 -29.59 6.44
C LEU A 172 15.44 -29.82 6.24
N VAL A 173 16.28 -28.92 6.76
CA VAL A 173 17.75 -28.96 6.63
C VAL A 173 18.42 -29.35 7.95
N ILE A 174 17.65 -29.71 8.98
CA ILE A 174 18.14 -30.28 10.26
C ILE A 174 17.81 -31.77 10.29
#